data_AF-A0A2M9V3Q0-F1
#
_entry.id   AF-A0A2M9V3Q0-F1
#
_cell.length_a   1.000
_cell.length_b   1.000
_cell.length_c   1.000
_cell.angle_alpha   90.00
_cell.angle_beta   90.00
_cell.angle_gamma   90.00
#
_symmetry.space_group_name_H-M   'P 1'
#
loop_
_entity.id
_entity.type
_entity.pdbx_description
1 polymer ?
#
loop_
_entity_poly.entity_id
_entity_poly.type
_entity_poly.pdbx_seq_one_letter_code
_entity_poly.pdbx_strand_id
1 'polypeptide(L)'
;MDIKTLLIMGLLSLGLGGCANAQNKQGNSNVKELTKKQKEKLKEMYEMYRYFQMKPGISENVTVEERSEPLPWVETERKVDSFHVKEWLRNAQLGFGEFYMVDGRLLLHGTYGACKDQRETKEYPQVTPSDNPYENKLANINMLGNMRINLISRLRSTDGDTLKLSTFSRLDISDDKKELSMLFRPIYGDAADFEGGIEVELLPPLRWKHVRISLLPEDEGKAYEFDGVRFNVFKSNPGDVILEYDVKYAEQMDNCKLILIKGQKLIDRGNQMTSGGKEILQLYKHPDMGFGEWCITFMEVNYDSLGTTPEALKLATENHYQPSPEEIRHFHETSGEIVGCQLTDILNDINPKSYKEFYQQWIEKGYEAAIEFKGNYDDAMGCFYERYGNDSEPYIAFLRGVDIGCSYVKASLKPDWNIINSCAIDFLNKYNSADEDSLYSIVVKHREEYINLVVSRRETLSFLTDKDIEYLSKDIVEDESPIMYCWYKTNTDADAMYIYKPDETTSDKPLIKVRYHLGGDKPEIIYPE
;
A
#
# COMPACT_ATOMS: atom_id res chain seq x y z
N MET A 1 20.62 -49.28 26.38
CA MET A 1 20.82 -47.91 25.87
C MET A 1 21.94 -47.31 26.70
N ASP A 2 23.09 -47.09 26.08
CA ASP A 2 24.38 -46.97 26.78
C ASP A 2 24.62 -45.54 27.28
N ILE A 3 25.14 -45.40 28.51
CA ILE A 3 25.39 -44.10 29.20
C ILE A 3 26.31 -43.18 28.37
N LYS A 4 27.11 -43.75 27.46
CA LYS A 4 27.93 -43.00 26.50
C LYS A 4 27.14 -42.21 25.47
N THR A 5 25.94 -42.66 25.06
CA THR A 5 25.12 -41.94 24.08
C THR A 5 24.45 -40.70 24.70
N LEU A 6 24.12 -40.76 25.99
CA LEU A 6 23.55 -39.64 26.75
C LEU A 6 24.60 -38.55 27.06
N LEU A 7 25.87 -38.93 27.25
CA LEU A 7 26.97 -37.96 27.42
C LEU A 7 27.33 -37.23 26.12
N ILE A 8 27.21 -37.86 24.95
CA ILE A 8 27.50 -37.21 23.66
C ILE A 8 26.38 -36.25 23.25
N MET A 9 25.10 -36.57 23.51
CA MET A 9 24.01 -35.62 23.29
C MET A 9 23.97 -34.50 24.35
N GLY A 10 24.37 -34.78 25.59
CA GLY A 10 24.49 -33.76 26.65
C GLY A 10 25.66 -32.76 26.44
N LEU A 11 26.72 -33.16 25.72
CA LEU A 11 27.83 -32.29 25.35
C LEU A 11 27.55 -31.40 24.12
N LEU A 12 26.56 -31.75 23.29
CA LEU A 12 26.10 -30.92 22.17
C LEU A 12 25.11 -29.82 22.60
N SER A 13 24.55 -29.91 23.80
CA SER A 13 23.63 -28.90 24.38
C SER A 13 24.28 -27.96 25.41
N LEU A 14 25.60 -28.02 25.60
CA LEU A 14 26.37 -27.13 26.50
C LEU A 14 27.54 -26.42 25.81
N GLY A 15 27.50 -26.30 24.47
CA GLY A 15 28.44 -25.49 23.68
C GLY A 15 27.99 -24.05 23.42
N LEU A 16 26.89 -23.59 24.04
CA LEU A 16 26.53 -22.17 24.12
C LEU A 16 27.30 -21.53 25.29
N GLY A 17 28.61 -21.37 25.13
CA GLY A 17 29.47 -20.79 26.15
C GLY A 17 30.95 -21.00 25.87
N GLY A 18 31.59 -20.00 25.25
CA GLY A 18 33.03 -19.80 25.32
C GLY A 18 33.89 -20.63 24.35
N CYS A 19 33.92 -20.23 23.07
CA CYS A 19 35.16 -20.36 22.29
C CYS A 19 35.92 -19.04 22.40
N ALA A 20 36.66 -18.90 23.51
CA ALA A 20 37.77 -17.97 23.57
C ALA A 20 38.91 -18.53 22.73
N ASN A 21 39.15 -17.93 21.55
CA ASN A 21 40.49 -17.86 21.01
C ASN A 21 40.93 -16.39 21.05
N ALA A 22 42.01 -16.19 21.80
CA ALA A 22 42.51 -14.91 22.22
C ALA A 22 43.31 -14.20 21.12
N GLN A 23 43.33 -12.87 21.26
CA GLN A 23 44.26 -11.90 20.67
C GLN A 23 43.96 -11.36 19.27
N ASN A 24 43.03 -10.40 19.22
CA ASN A 24 43.35 -9.10 18.62
C ASN A 24 43.36 -8.04 19.72
N LYS A 25 44.55 -7.53 20.03
CA LYS A 25 44.75 -6.41 20.97
C LYS A 25 44.34 -5.10 20.29
N GLN A 26 43.15 -4.59 20.60
CA GLN A 26 42.91 -3.16 20.84
C GLN A 26 41.50 -2.94 21.38
N GLY A 27 41.39 -2.27 22.53
CA GLY A 27 40.12 -1.78 23.08
C GLY A 27 39.45 -2.73 24.06
N ASN A 28 39.76 -2.57 25.35
CA ASN A 28 38.97 -3.14 26.43
C ASN A 28 37.57 -2.50 26.40
N SER A 29 36.56 -3.26 26.00
CA SER A 29 35.17 -2.83 26.03
C SER A 29 34.33 -4.04 26.42
N ASN A 30 33.91 -4.10 27.68
CA ASN A 30 32.89 -5.05 28.15
C ASN A 30 31.49 -4.78 27.54
N VAL A 31 31.40 -3.93 26.50
CA VAL A 31 30.17 -3.57 25.81
C VAL A 31 29.79 -4.69 24.86
N LYS A 32 28.57 -5.20 25.02
CA LYS A 32 28.00 -6.22 24.14
C LYS A 32 27.54 -5.56 22.84
N GLU A 33 27.97 -6.09 21.69
CA GLU A 33 27.55 -5.60 20.37
C GLU A 33 26.04 -5.78 20.15
N LEU A 34 25.47 -4.98 19.24
CA LEU A 34 24.11 -5.17 18.76
C LEU A 34 23.95 -6.54 18.09
N THR A 35 22.88 -7.23 18.46
CA THR A 35 22.43 -8.45 17.78
C THR A 35 21.93 -8.14 16.37
N LYS A 36 21.90 -9.15 15.49
CA LYS A 36 21.31 -9.05 14.14
C LYS A 36 19.90 -8.45 14.18
N LYS A 37 19.04 -8.96 15.07
CA LYS A 37 17.65 -8.50 15.23
C LYS A 37 17.56 -7.01 15.62
N GLN A 38 18.48 -6.53 16.46
CA GLN A 38 18.51 -5.11 16.84
C GLN A 38 18.94 -4.22 15.67
N LYS A 39 19.94 -4.64 14.89
CA LYS A 39 20.38 -3.93 13.68
C LYS A 39 19.28 -3.86 12.63
N GLU A 40 18.57 -4.97 12.40
CA GLU A 40 17.42 -5.03 11.48
C GLU A 40 16.30 -4.08 11.92
N LYS A 41 15.89 -4.11 13.20
CA LYS A 41 14.88 -3.19 13.74
C LYS A 41 15.27 -1.72 13.55
N LEU A 42 16.53 -1.36 13.80
CA LEU A 42 17.01 0.01 13.60
C LEU A 42 16.94 0.46 12.13
N LYS A 43 17.23 -0.45 11.18
CA LYS A 43 17.11 -0.17 9.75
C LYS A 43 15.67 -0.04 9.30
N GLU A 44 14.78 -0.91 9.75
CA GLU A 44 13.35 -0.82 9.45
C GLU A 44 12.79 0.53 9.92
N MET A 45 13.14 0.94 11.14
CA MET A 45 12.78 2.26 11.66
C MET A 45 13.41 3.39 10.83
N TYR A 46 14.66 3.24 10.39
CA TYR A 46 15.34 4.25 9.58
C TYR A 46 14.74 4.38 8.17
N GLU A 47 14.36 3.27 7.53
CA GLU A 47 13.65 3.31 6.25
C GLU A 47 12.26 3.91 6.38
N MET A 48 11.55 3.62 7.48
CA MET A 48 10.30 4.30 7.79
C MET A 48 10.50 5.80 7.99
N TYR A 49 11.52 6.19 8.76
CA TYR A 49 11.92 7.58 8.92
C TYR A 49 12.26 8.25 7.59
N ARG A 50 12.97 7.56 6.69
CA ARG A 50 13.27 8.06 5.34
C ARG A 50 12.03 8.23 4.49
N TYR A 51 11.09 7.29 4.52
CA TYR A 51 9.80 7.39 3.85
C TYR A 51 9.05 8.65 4.29
N PHE A 52 9.10 8.95 5.59
CA PHE A 52 8.51 10.13 6.19
C PHE A 52 9.29 11.44 5.93
N GLN A 53 10.62 11.36 5.79
CA GLN A 53 11.49 12.49 5.40
C GLN A 53 11.41 12.84 3.91
N MET A 54 10.81 12.00 3.06
CA MET A 54 10.58 12.33 1.65
C MET A 54 9.58 13.49 1.55
N LYS A 55 10.12 14.71 1.69
CA LYS A 55 9.54 16.04 1.55
C LYS A 55 8.03 16.09 1.85
N PRO A 56 7.59 16.63 3.01
CA PRO A 56 6.22 17.09 3.11
C PRO A 56 5.88 17.98 1.90
N GLY A 57 4.92 17.54 1.09
CA GLY A 57 4.59 18.13 -0.21
C GLY A 57 4.30 17.06 -1.29
N ILE A 58 3.72 17.49 -2.40
CA ILE A 58 3.64 16.69 -3.63
C ILE A 58 4.95 16.89 -4.41
N SER A 59 5.39 15.88 -5.17
CA SER A 59 6.52 16.03 -6.10
C SER A 59 6.39 17.32 -6.93
N GLU A 60 7.50 18.02 -7.15
CA GLU A 60 7.59 19.25 -7.96
C GLU A 60 6.97 19.08 -9.37
N ASN A 61 6.76 17.84 -9.82
CA ASN A 61 6.21 17.49 -11.12
C ASN A 61 4.68 17.36 -11.16
N VAL A 62 3.95 17.47 -10.05
CA VAL A 62 2.47 17.36 -10.07
C VAL A 62 1.85 18.74 -10.29
N THR A 63 1.13 18.88 -11.39
CA THR A 63 0.36 20.09 -11.69
C THR A 63 -0.98 20.00 -10.98
N VAL A 64 -1.28 20.94 -10.08
CA VAL A 64 -2.60 21.08 -9.45
C VAL A 64 -3.37 22.18 -10.19
N GLU A 65 -4.58 21.88 -10.63
CA GLU A 65 -5.41 22.82 -11.41
C GLU A 65 -6.60 23.34 -10.58
N GLU A 66 -6.84 24.66 -10.64
CA GLU A 66 -8.10 25.25 -10.19
C GLU A 66 -9.21 24.86 -11.18
N ARG A 67 -10.21 24.11 -10.72
CA ARG A 67 -11.34 23.69 -11.55
C ARG A 67 -12.43 24.76 -11.54
N SER A 68 -12.99 25.04 -12.72
CA SER A 68 -14.14 25.93 -12.90
C SER A 68 -15.49 25.26 -12.62
N GLU A 69 -15.45 24.03 -12.09
CA GLU A 69 -16.65 23.29 -11.71
C GLU A 69 -17.46 24.05 -10.64
N PRO A 70 -18.80 24.02 -10.73
CA PRO A 70 -19.63 24.58 -9.68
C PRO A 70 -19.38 23.84 -8.37
N LEU A 71 -19.41 24.58 -7.28
CA LEU A 71 -19.27 24.04 -5.94
C LEU A 71 -20.39 23.00 -5.69
N PRO A 72 -20.10 21.78 -5.23
CA PRO A 72 -21.07 20.68 -5.17
C PRO A 72 -22.29 20.91 -4.25
N TRP A 73 -22.29 21.96 -3.43
CA TRP A 73 -23.38 22.37 -2.53
C TRP A 73 -24.08 23.65 -2.96
N VAL A 74 -23.61 24.31 -4.02
CA VAL A 74 -24.50 25.16 -4.80
C VAL A 74 -25.46 24.15 -5.40
N GLU A 75 -26.47 23.77 -4.60
CA GLU A 75 -27.59 22.97 -5.00
C GLU A 75 -28.00 23.58 -6.33
N THR A 76 -27.68 22.88 -7.40
CA THR A 76 -28.38 23.13 -8.63
C THR A 76 -29.76 22.64 -8.28
N GLU A 77 -30.58 23.56 -7.75
CA GLU A 77 -32.03 23.56 -7.83
C GLU A 77 -32.43 23.56 -9.32
N ARG A 78 -31.80 22.71 -10.15
CA ARG A 78 -32.53 22.07 -11.23
C ARG A 78 -33.60 21.28 -10.50
N LYS A 79 -34.74 21.94 -10.29
CA LYS A 79 -36.03 21.29 -10.10
C LYS A 79 -36.23 20.44 -11.34
N VAL A 80 -35.66 19.24 -11.33
CA VAL A 80 -36.00 18.21 -12.30
C VAL A 80 -37.39 17.76 -11.92
N ASP A 81 -38.29 17.80 -12.90
CA ASP A 81 -39.63 17.29 -12.71
C ASP A 81 -39.55 15.77 -12.48
N SER A 82 -39.59 15.37 -11.21
CA SER A 82 -39.58 13.96 -10.82
C SER A 82 -40.74 13.16 -11.41
N PHE A 83 -41.78 13.82 -11.94
CA PHE A 83 -42.89 13.17 -12.62
C PHE A 83 -42.41 12.30 -13.79
N HIS A 84 -41.58 12.85 -14.69
CA HIS A 84 -41.12 12.11 -15.87
C HIS A 84 -40.20 10.94 -15.52
N VAL A 85 -39.41 11.06 -14.44
CA VAL A 85 -38.52 9.98 -13.99
C VAL A 85 -39.34 8.85 -13.35
N LYS A 86 -40.36 9.21 -12.57
CA LYS A 86 -41.33 8.24 -12.03
C LYS A 86 -42.13 7.57 -13.15
N GLU A 87 -42.53 8.32 -14.17
CA GLU A 87 -43.23 7.79 -15.34
C GLU A 87 -42.35 6.82 -16.12
N TRP A 88 -41.08 7.14 -16.33
CA TRP A 88 -40.12 6.21 -16.94
C TRP A 88 -40.00 4.92 -16.14
N LEU A 89 -39.77 4.99 -14.82
CA LEU A 89 -39.70 3.78 -13.97
C LEU A 89 -41.00 2.95 -13.99
N ARG A 90 -42.16 3.55 -14.25
CA ARG A 90 -43.40 2.79 -14.36
C ARG A 90 -43.55 2.02 -15.67
N ASN A 91 -42.77 2.37 -16.68
CA ASN A 91 -42.91 1.86 -18.04
C ASN A 91 -41.63 1.21 -18.58
N ALA A 92 -40.52 1.27 -17.84
CA ALA A 92 -39.26 0.67 -18.26
C ALA A 92 -39.35 -0.86 -18.31
N GLN A 93 -38.51 -1.45 -19.15
CA GLN A 93 -38.39 -2.87 -19.38
C GLN A 93 -36.96 -3.32 -19.06
N LEU A 94 -36.85 -4.47 -18.43
CA LEU A 94 -35.56 -5.10 -18.12
C LEU A 94 -35.26 -6.17 -19.18
N GLY A 95 -34.14 -6.00 -19.87
CA GLY A 95 -33.67 -6.93 -20.89
C GLY A 95 -32.15 -7.06 -20.90
N PHE A 96 -31.68 -7.78 -21.90
CA PHE A 96 -30.25 -7.91 -22.21
C PHE A 96 -29.81 -6.73 -23.09
N GLY A 97 -28.66 -6.13 -22.79
CA GLY A 97 -28.08 -5.10 -23.66
C GLY A 97 -27.70 -5.66 -25.04
N GLU A 98 -27.57 -4.78 -26.04
CA GLU A 98 -27.27 -5.18 -27.44
C GLU A 98 -26.00 -6.05 -27.58
N PHE A 99 -25.03 -5.88 -26.67
CA PHE A 99 -23.77 -6.65 -26.63
C PHE A 99 -23.66 -7.55 -25.39
N TYR A 100 -24.79 -7.98 -24.82
CA TYR A 100 -24.82 -8.75 -23.58
C TYR A 100 -23.90 -9.98 -23.59
N MET A 101 -23.87 -10.72 -24.69
CA MET A 101 -23.03 -11.91 -24.85
C MET A 101 -21.52 -11.61 -24.78
N VAL A 102 -21.13 -10.34 -24.93
CA VAL A 102 -19.73 -9.88 -24.95
C VAL A 102 -19.33 -9.24 -23.62
N ASP A 103 -20.22 -8.44 -23.00
CA ASP A 103 -19.88 -7.63 -21.81
C ASP A 103 -20.71 -7.93 -20.55
N GLY A 104 -21.73 -8.79 -20.67
CA GLY A 104 -22.59 -9.23 -19.56
C GLY A 104 -23.51 -8.14 -19.00
N ARG A 105 -23.83 -7.07 -19.75
CA ARG A 105 -24.61 -5.93 -19.25
C ARG A 105 -26.12 -6.04 -19.44
N LEU A 106 -26.86 -6.05 -18.34
CA LEU A 106 -28.31 -5.88 -18.36
C LEU A 106 -28.67 -4.44 -18.68
N LEU A 107 -29.82 -4.28 -19.33
CA LEU A 107 -30.37 -3.02 -19.79
C LEU A 107 -31.77 -2.81 -19.19
N LEU A 108 -31.92 -1.76 -18.40
CA LEU A 108 -33.23 -1.23 -18.00
C LEU A 108 -33.52 0.00 -18.85
N HIS A 109 -34.49 -0.08 -19.74
CA HIS A 109 -34.74 0.99 -20.71
C HIS A 109 -36.22 1.31 -20.85
N GLY A 110 -36.53 2.53 -21.23
CA GLY A 110 -37.91 2.97 -21.40
C GLY A 110 -38.00 4.41 -21.89
N THR A 111 -39.21 4.81 -22.27
CA THR A 111 -39.44 6.16 -22.75
C THR A 111 -39.47 7.18 -21.61
N TYR A 112 -38.88 8.36 -21.82
CA TYR A 112 -38.84 9.47 -20.86
C TYR A 112 -39.49 10.74 -21.45
N GLY A 113 -40.16 11.53 -20.61
CA GLY A 113 -40.86 12.76 -21.02
C GLY A 113 -39.93 13.96 -21.21
N ALA A 114 -39.87 14.46 -22.45
CA ALA A 114 -39.29 15.70 -22.95
C ALA A 114 -38.37 16.51 -22.00
N CYS A 115 -37.05 16.30 -22.10
CA CYS A 115 -36.09 17.38 -21.85
C CYS A 115 -35.87 18.15 -23.17
N LYS A 116 -35.70 19.46 -23.10
CA LYS A 116 -35.37 20.26 -24.30
C LYS A 116 -33.90 20.09 -24.64
N ASP A 117 -33.64 19.66 -25.88
CA ASP A 117 -32.41 19.80 -26.66
C ASP A 117 -31.11 19.61 -25.89
N GLN A 118 -30.83 18.38 -25.44
CA GLN A 118 -29.48 17.95 -25.11
C GLN A 118 -29.08 16.84 -26.09
N ARG A 119 -27.89 16.97 -26.70
CA ARG A 119 -27.29 15.85 -27.44
C ARG A 119 -27.21 14.62 -26.53
N GLU A 120 -27.13 13.43 -27.13
CA GLU A 120 -26.87 12.18 -26.39
C GLU A 120 -25.88 12.43 -25.26
N THR A 121 -26.37 12.29 -24.05
CA THR A 121 -25.59 12.57 -22.85
C THR A 121 -25.50 11.26 -22.08
N LYS A 122 -24.30 10.99 -21.56
CA LYS A 122 -23.98 9.77 -20.83
C LYS A 122 -23.41 10.16 -19.48
N GLU A 123 -23.86 9.47 -18.45
CA GLU A 123 -23.38 9.64 -17.09
C GLU A 123 -22.94 8.28 -16.53
N TYR A 124 -21.86 8.27 -15.75
CA TYR A 124 -21.37 7.08 -15.03
C TYR A 124 -21.55 7.34 -13.54
N PRO A 125 -22.72 7.00 -12.97
CA PRO A 125 -23.00 7.24 -11.56
C PRO A 125 -22.00 6.51 -10.67
N GLN A 126 -21.60 7.15 -9.57
CA GLN A 126 -20.74 6.53 -8.58
C GLN A 126 -21.53 5.54 -7.74
N VAL A 127 -20.97 4.34 -7.58
CA VAL A 127 -21.51 3.31 -6.69
C VAL A 127 -21.06 3.60 -5.26
N THR A 128 -22.02 3.80 -4.36
CA THR A 128 -21.76 3.94 -2.93
C THR A 128 -21.82 2.59 -2.22
N PRO A 129 -20.96 2.36 -1.21
CA PRO A 129 -21.00 1.14 -0.40
C PRO A 129 -22.38 0.88 0.20
N SER A 130 -22.77 -0.40 0.25
CA SER A 130 -23.98 -0.87 0.95
C SER A 130 -23.62 -2.08 1.80
N ASP A 131 -24.19 -2.15 3.01
CA ASP A 131 -24.08 -3.32 3.89
C ASP A 131 -24.78 -4.55 3.28
N ASN A 132 -25.72 -4.33 2.35
CA ASN A 132 -26.37 -5.38 1.60
C ASN A 132 -25.58 -5.65 0.29
N PRO A 133 -24.94 -6.82 0.15
CA PRO A 133 -24.10 -7.13 -1.02
C PRO A 133 -24.89 -7.31 -2.32
N TYR A 134 -26.23 -7.33 -2.26
CA TYR A 134 -27.12 -7.41 -3.42
C TYR A 134 -27.67 -6.05 -3.83
N GLU A 135 -27.29 -4.98 -3.13
CA GLU A 135 -27.70 -3.61 -3.42
C GLU A 135 -26.58 -2.82 -4.08
N ASN A 136 -26.97 -1.95 -5.00
CA ASN A 136 -26.09 -1.02 -5.65
C ASN A 136 -26.71 0.38 -5.59
N LYS A 137 -26.26 1.17 -4.60
CA LYS A 137 -26.72 2.54 -4.39
C LYS A 137 -25.93 3.47 -5.32
N LEU A 138 -26.61 4.02 -6.32
CA LEU A 138 -26.07 4.96 -7.29
C LEU A 138 -26.29 6.38 -6.78
N ALA A 139 -25.21 7.05 -6.37
CA ALA A 139 -25.28 8.37 -5.77
C ALA A 139 -24.98 9.50 -6.77
N ASN A 140 -25.84 10.51 -6.67
CA ASN A 140 -25.98 11.73 -7.48
C ASN A 140 -25.92 11.50 -8.99
N ILE A 141 -27.10 11.34 -9.58
CA ILE A 141 -27.28 11.36 -11.02
C ILE A 141 -27.63 12.78 -11.44
N ASN A 142 -26.65 13.52 -11.96
CA ASN A 142 -26.78 14.93 -12.33
C ASN A 142 -27.91 15.15 -13.34
N MET A 143 -28.04 14.25 -14.31
CA MET A 143 -29.11 14.29 -15.32
C MET A 143 -30.51 14.23 -14.72
N LEU A 144 -30.66 13.57 -13.58
CA LEU A 144 -31.93 13.39 -12.87
C LEU A 144 -32.06 14.38 -11.70
N GLY A 145 -31.40 15.53 -11.76
CA GLY A 145 -31.49 16.56 -10.72
C GLY A 145 -30.88 16.10 -9.41
N ASN A 146 -29.79 15.34 -9.50
CA ASN A 146 -29.09 14.71 -8.37
C ASN A 146 -29.92 13.68 -7.60
N MET A 147 -31.03 13.19 -8.16
CA MET A 147 -31.71 12.03 -7.61
C MET A 147 -30.78 10.81 -7.57
N ARG A 148 -31.12 9.87 -6.69
CA ARG A 148 -30.35 8.65 -6.48
C ARG A 148 -31.18 7.45 -6.92
N ILE A 149 -30.51 6.38 -7.34
CA ILE A 149 -31.16 5.13 -7.69
C ILE A 149 -30.52 4.02 -6.88
N ASN A 150 -31.33 3.20 -6.20
CA ASN A 150 -30.85 1.98 -5.55
C ASN A 150 -31.34 0.78 -6.37
N LEU A 151 -30.40 -0.03 -6.86
CA LEU A 151 -30.67 -1.27 -7.58
C LEU A 151 -30.53 -2.44 -6.61
N ILE A 152 -31.56 -3.28 -6.50
CA ILE A 152 -31.57 -4.45 -5.62
C ILE A 152 -31.71 -5.70 -6.47
N SER A 153 -30.68 -6.54 -6.46
CA SER A 153 -30.69 -7.80 -7.19
C SER A 153 -31.67 -8.79 -6.59
N ARG A 154 -32.57 -9.30 -7.45
CA ARG A 154 -33.38 -10.50 -7.23
C ARG A 154 -33.08 -11.56 -8.28
N LEU A 155 -31.94 -11.44 -8.97
CA LEU A 155 -31.49 -12.38 -9.99
C LEU A 155 -30.97 -13.64 -9.31
N ARG A 156 -31.30 -14.81 -9.86
CA ARG A 156 -30.88 -16.11 -9.33
C ARG A 156 -30.12 -16.90 -10.39
N SER A 157 -28.97 -17.46 -10.00
CA SER A 157 -28.25 -18.43 -10.82
C SER A 157 -29.08 -19.71 -11.01
N THR A 158 -28.63 -20.59 -11.92
CA THR A 158 -29.17 -21.95 -12.06
C THR A 158 -29.17 -22.74 -10.75
N ASP A 159 -28.21 -22.47 -9.87
CA ASP A 159 -28.07 -23.14 -8.58
C ASP A 159 -28.97 -22.53 -7.48
N GLY A 160 -29.70 -21.46 -7.82
CA GLY A 160 -30.64 -20.77 -6.92
C GLY A 160 -30.02 -19.64 -6.09
N ASP A 161 -28.72 -19.37 -6.25
CA ASP A 161 -28.01 -18.32 -5.52
C ASP A 161 -28.35 -16.93 -6.06
N THR A 162 -28.50 -15.95 -5.16
CA THR A 162 -28.76 -14.56 -5.55
C THR A 162 -27.49 -13.92 -6.10
N LEU A 163 -27.57 -13.35 -7.31
CA LEU A 163 -26.43 -12.73 -7.96
C LEU A 163 -26.16 -11.32 -7.41
N LYS A 164 -24.89 -11.00 -7.15
CA LYS A 164 -24.45 -9.65 -6.75
C LYS A 164 -24.37 -8.72 -7.97
N LEU A 165 -24.43 -7.42 -7.75
CA LEU A 165 -24.22 -6.41 -8.79
C LEU A 165 -22.78 -5.91 -8.80
N SER A 166 -22.25 -5.65 -9.99
CA SER A 166 -20.95 -5.05 -10.24
C SER A 166 -20.99 -3.56 -9.88
N THR A 167 -19.82 -3.01 -9.58
CA THR A 167 -19.63 -1.57 -9.36
C THR A 167 -19.81 -0.73 -10.63
N PHE A 168 -20.05 -1.36 -11.79
CA PHE A 168 -20.35 -0.66 -13.03
C PHE A 168 -21.83 -0.27 -13.11
N SER A 169 -22.09 1.01 -13.38
CA SER A 169 -23.39 1.50 -13.84
C SER A 169 -23.21 2.65 -14.83
N ARG A 170 -24.02 2.67 -15.90
CA ARG A 170 -24.06 3.76 -16.89
C ARG A 170 -25.50 4.16 -17.14
N LEU A 171 -25.74 5.46 -17.21
CA LEU A 171 -27.03 6.04 -17.60
C LEU A 171 -26.88 6.77 -18.92
N ASP A 172 -27.74 6.43 -19.88
CA ASP A 172 -27.80 7.06 -21.20
C ASP A 172 -29.16 7.72 -21.40
N ILE A 173 -29.16 8.95 -21.91
CA ILE A 173 -30.36 9.65 -22.38
C ILE A 173 -30.21 9.90 -23.88
N SER A 174 -31.21 9.44 -24.64
CA SER A 174 -31.38 9.74 -26.05
C SER A 174 -32.64 10.58 -26.24
N ASP A 175 -32.47 11.89 -26.41
CA ASP A 175 -33.58 12.81 -26.67
C ASP A 175 -34.29 12.47 -27.99
N ASP A 176 -33.53 12.05 -29.03
CA ASP A 176 -34.07 11.64 -30.33
C ASP A 176 -35.00 10.42 -30.22
N LYS A 177 -34.60 9.43 -29.40
CA LYS A 177 -35.41 8.23 -29.14
C LYS A 177 -36.42 8.44 -28.00
N LYS A 178 -36.35 9.58 -27.29
CA LYS A 178 -36.99 9.82 -26.00
C LYS A 178 -36.78 8.67 -25.03
N GLU A 179 -35.56 8.15 -24.96
CA GLU A 179 -35.22 6.94 -24.22
C GLU A 179 -34.25 7.24 -23.09
N LEU A 180 -34.55 6.73 -21.91
CA LEU A 180 -33.64 6.68 -20.76
C LEU A 180 -33.27 5.21 -20.54
N SER A 181 -31.98 4.93 -20.53
CA SER A 181 -31.41 3.58 -20.45
C SER A 181 -30.37 3.49 -19.35
N MET A 182 -30.50 2.50 -18.48
CA MET A 182 -29.54 2.19 -17.43
C MET A 182 -28.90 0.83 -17.69
N LEU A 183 -27.59 0.81 -17.80
CA LEU A 183 -26.76 -0.38 -17.98
C LEU A 183 -26.07 -0.73 -16.67
N PHE A 184 -26.15 -2.00 -16.27
CA PHE A 184 -25.46 -2.54 -15.09
C PHE A 184 -25.12 -4.01 -15.31
N ARG A 185 -24.25 -4.58 -14.48
CA ARG A 185 -23.72 -5.94 -14.67
C ARG A 185 -23.81 -6.77 -13.38
N PRO A 186 -24.23 -8.04 -13.40
CA PRO A 186 -24.07 -8.94 -12.27
C PRO A 186 -22.62 -9.47 -12.14
N ILE A 187 -22.14 -9.70 -10.91
CA ILE A 187 -20.83 -10.32 -10.62
C ILE A 187 -21.00 -11.85 -10.66
N TYR A 188 -20.34 -12.50 -11.63
CA TYR A 188 -20.43 -13.93 -11.95
C TYR A 188 -21.79 -14.40 -12.48
N GLY A 189 -22.06 -14.11 -13.75
CA GLY A 189 -22.88 -14.98 -14.59
C GLY A 189 -22.08 -15.24 -15.85
N ASP A 190 -21.59 -16.46 -16.05
CA ASP A 190 -21.26 -16.91 -17.40
C ASP A 190 -22.50 -16.67 -18.26
N ALA A 191 -22.30 -16.13 -19.45
CA ALA A 191 -23.38 -15.67 -20.31
C ALA A 191 -24.35 -16.82 -20.65
N ALA A 192 -25.48 -16.91 -19.92
CA ALA A 192 -26.82 -17.20 -20.45
C ALA A 192 -27.89 -17.54 -19.37
N ASP A 193 -27.53 -18.12 -18.22
CA ASP A 193 -28.54 -18.85 -17.42
C ASP A 193 -28.77 -18.26 -16.01
N PHE A 194 -29.57 -17.20 -15.93
CA PHE A 194 -30.18 -16.75 -14.67
C PHE A 194 -31.59 -16.21 -14.87
N GLU A 195 -32.40 -16.32 -13.82
CA GLU A 195 -33.80 -15.88 -13.80
C GLU A 195 -34.04 -14.81 -12.74
N GLY A 196 -35.27 -14.29 -12.68
CA GLY A 196 -35.69 -13.32 -11.66
C GLY A 196 -35.75 -11.90 -12.19
N GLY A 197 -35.20 -10.95 -11.44
CA GLY A 197 -35.37 -9.54 -11.76
C GLY A 197 -34.54 -8.56 -10.93
N ILE A 198 -34.85 -7.28 -11.09
CA ILE A 198 -34.26 -6.18 -10.32
C ILE A 198 -35.37 -5.38 -9.64
N GLU A 199 -35.17 -4.97 -8.39
CA GLU A 199 -35.96 -3.89 -7.79
C GLU A 199 -35.18 -2.58 -7.92
N VAL A 200 -35.89 -1.51 -8.26
CA VAL A 200 -35.32 -0.17 -8.44
C VAL A 200 -36.06 0.80 -7.54
N GLU A 201 -35.31 1.50 -6.72
CA GLU A 201 -35.81 2.56 -5.85
C GLU A 201 -35.27 3.91 -6.33
N LEU A 202 -36.18 4.84 -6.67
CA LEU A 202 -35.81 6.23 -6.89
C LEU A 202 -35.81 6.95 -5.56
N LEU A 203 -34.68 7.51 -5.17
CA LEU A 203 -34.48 8.18 -3.90
C LEU A 203 -34.30 9.68 -4.14
N PRO A 204 -34.75 10.54 -3.20
CA PRO A 204 -34.47 11.96 -3.28
C PRO A 204 -32.96 12.21 -3.24
N PRO A 205 -32.49 13.38 -3.72
CA PRO A 205 -31.08 13.76 -3.62
C PRO A 205 -30.56 13.63 -2.19
N LEU A 206 -29.30 13.22 -2.02
CA LEU A 206 -28.65 13.25 -0.70
C LEU A 206 -28.57 14.70 -0.24
N ARG A 207 -29.07 14.98 0.96
CA ARG A 207 -28.72 16.22 1.64
C ARG A 207 -27.42 15.97 2.38
N TRP A 208 -26.52 16.93 2.25
CA TRP A 208 -25.26 16.92 2.97
C TRP A 208 -25.25 18.15 3.87
N LYS A 209 -25.00 17.92 5.16
CA LYS A 209 -24.62 19.02 6.05
C LYS A 209 -23.22 19.45 5.65
N HIS A 210 -22.95 20.74 5.74
CA HIS A 210 -21.61 21.24 5.48
C HIS A 210 -21.27 22.44 6.36
N VAL A 211 -19.98 22.62 6.59
CA VAL A 211 -19.41 23.82 7.19
C VAL A 211 -18.31 24.37 6.29
N ARG A 212 -18.29 25.68 6.11
CA ARG A 212 -17.15 26.38 5.50
C ARG A 212 -16.19 26.81 6.60
N ILE A 213 -14.95 26.37 6.48
CA ILE A 213 -13.83 26.74 7.34
C ILE A 213 -12.97 27.72 6.55
N SER A 214 -12.68 28.87 7.16
CA SER A 214 -11.74 29.83 6.59
C SER A 214 -10.31 29.34 6.81
N LEU A 215 -9.47 29.47 5.79
CA LEU A 215 -8.04 29.13 5.85
C LEU A 215 -7.17 30.38 5.62
N LEU A 216 -7.74 31.56 5.83
CA LEU A 216 -6.99 32.81 5.79
C LEU A 216 -5.96 32.85 6.94
N PRO A 217 -4.82 33.53 6.79
CA PRO A 217 -3.77 33.58 7.82
C PRO A 217 -4.27 33.99 9.22
N GLU A 218 -5.26 34.88 9.30
CA GLU A 218 -5.89 35.33 10.54
C GLU A 218 -6.80 34.28 11.22
N ASP A 219 -7.10 33.17 10.53
CA ASP A 219 -7.95 32.08 10.99
C ASP A 219 -7.17 30.79 11.31
N GLU A 220 -5.85 30.81 11.15
CA GLU A 220 -4.97 29.66 11.40
C GLU A 220 -4.94 29.27 12.88
N GLY A 221 -5.05 27.97 13.17
CA GLY A 221 -5.05 27.43 14.53
C GLY A 221 -6.35 27.65 15.31
N LYS A 222 -7.41 28.18 14.67
CA LYS A 222 -8.73 28.26 15.29
C LYS A 222 -9.36 26.88 15.44
N ALA A 223 -10.03 26.67 16.56
CA ALA A 223 -10.85 25.49 16.81
C ALA A 223 -12.22 25.65 16.13
N TYR A 224 -12.68 24.59 15.49
CA TYR A 224 -13.97 24.50 14.84
C TYR A 224 -14.76 23.31 15.41
N GLU A 225 -16.09 23.42 15.36
CA GLU A 225 -16.99 22.33 15.74
C GLU A 225 -18.00 22.11 14.61
N PHE A 226 -18.16 20.85 14.19
CA PHE A 226 -19.15 20.46 13.18
C PHE A 226 -19.73 19.08 13.52
N ASP A 227 -21.07 19.02 13.61
CA ASP A 227 -21.82 17.81 13.96
C ASP A 227 -21.32 17.09 15.24
N GLY A 228 -20.83 17.88 16.22
CA GLY A 228 -20.29 17.37 17.49
C GLY A 228 -18.79 17.02 17.45
N VAL A 229 -18.15 17.03 16.28
CA VAL A 229 -16.70 16.84 16.14
C VAL A 229 -16.00 18.17 16.32
N ARG A 230 -15.01 18.20 17.22
CA ARG A 230 -14.10 19.35 17.38
C ARG A 230 -12.79 19.06 16.69
N PHE A 231 -12.31 20.02 15.92
CA PHE A 231 -11.02 19.92 15.24
C PHE A 231 -10.33 21.28 15.14
N ASN A 232 -9.00 21.26 15.13
CA ASN A 232 -8.16 22.40 14.83
C ASN A 232 -7.68 22.30 13.39
N VAL A 233 -7.56 23.44 12.72
CA VAL A 233 -7.09 23.50 11.33
C VAL A 233 -5.78 24.26 11.26
N PHE A 234 -4.78 23.64 10.65
CA PHE A 234 -3.46 24.20 10.45
C PHE A 234 -3.16 24.32 8.96
N LYS A 235 -2.48 25.41 8.58
CA LYS A 235 -2.01 25.63 7.22
C LYS A 235 -0.51 25.32 7.15
N SER A 236 -0.12 24.82 6.00
CA SER A 236 1.25 24.51 5.62
C SER A 236 1.64 25.34 4.40
N ASN A 237 2.87 25.87 4.38
CA ASN A 237 3.49 26.40 3.17
C ASN A 237 4.33 25.31 2.45
N PRO A 238 4.20 25.16 1.12
CA PRO A 238 3.18 25.74 0.24
C PRO A 238 1.99 24.79 0.00
N GLY A 239 0.87 25.02 0.70
CA GLY A 239 -0.47 24.62 0.27
C GLY A 239 -1.16 23.49 1.04
N ASP A 240 -0.57 22.88 2.06
CA ASP A 240 -1.28 21.79 2.74
C ASP A 240 -2.25 22.25 3.83
N VAL A 241 -3.28 21.45 4.04
CA VAL A 241 -4.24 21.64 5.12
C VAL A 241 -4.24 20.42 6.02
N ILE A 242 -4.04 20.65 7.31
CA ILE A 242 -4.00 19.61 8.32
C ILE A 242 -5.16 19.81 9.30
N LEU A 243 -5.90 18.74 9.53
CA LEU A 243 -6.95 18.65 10.53
C LEU A 243 -6.47 17.84 11.72
N GLU A 244 -6.52 18.43 12.89
CA GLU A 244 -6.27 17.78 14.17
C GLU A 244 -7.60 17.51 14.87
N TYR A 245 -7.85 16.27 15.31
CA TYR A 245 -9.07 15.88 16.01
C TYR A 245 -8.82 14.72 16.99
N ASP A 246 -9.73 14.52 17.94
CA ASP A 246 -9.65 13.40 18.89
C ASP A 246 -10.00 12.07 18.20
N VAL A 247 -9.19 11.02 18.42
CA VAL A 247 -9.30 9.68 17.82
C VAL A 247 -10.69 9.08 17.97
N LYS A 248 -11.42 9.42 19.02
CA LYS A 248 -12.81 8.95 19.20
C LYS A 248 -13.76 9.40 18.08
N TYR A 249 -13.38 10.43 17.31
CA TYR A 249 -14.12 10.92 16.16
C TYR A 249 -13.62 10.37 14.82
N ALA A 250 -12.67 9.42 14.81
CA ALA A 250 -12.10 8.87 13.58
C ALA A 250 -13.16 8.33 12.62
N GLU A 251 -14.09 7.51 13.09
CA GLU A 251 -15.19 6.99 12.25
C GLU A 251 -16.08 8.10 11.68
N GLN A 252 -16.30 9.19 12.43
CA GLN A 252 -17.10 10.32 11.96
C GLN A 252 -16.34 11.13 10.89
N MET A 253 -15.03 11.25 11.05
CA MET A 253 -14.14 11.91 10.09
C MET A 253 -13.97 11.11 8.80
N ASP A 254 -13.93 9.77 8.86
CA ASP A 254 -13.86 8.90 7.67
C ASP A 254 -15.12 9.02 6.80
N ASN A 255 -16.26 9.34 7.42
CA ASN A 255 -17.52 9.60 6.72
C ASN A 255 -17.65 11.04 6.20
N CYS A 256 -16.68 11.91 6.50
CA CYS A 256 -16.68 13.27 6.02
C CYS A 256 -15.99 13.35 4.64
N LYS A 257 -16.59 14.10 3.72
CA LYS A 257 -15.93 14.52 2.48
C LYS A 257 -15.38 15.93 2.68
N LEU A 258 -14.11 16.14 2.36
CA LEU A 258 -13.50 17.45 2.47
C LEU A 258 -13.27 18.02 1.08
N ILE A 259 -13.43 19.32 0.92
CA ILE A 259 -13.21 20.04 -0.35
C ILE A 259 -12.43 21.32 -0.10
N LEU A 260 -11.34 21.55 -0.84
CA LEU A 260 -10.51 22.75 -0.72
C LEU A 260 -10.87 23.72 -1.83
N ILE A 261 -10.89 25.01 -1.51
CA ILE A 261 -11.27 26.06 -2.43
C ILE A 261 -10.27 27.22 -2.41
N LYS A 262 -10.13 27.85 -3.57
CA LYS A 262 -9.43 29.13 -3.75
C LYS A 262 -10.36 30.09 -4.45
N GLY A 263 -10.65 31.22 -3.82
CA GLY A 263 -11.74 32.11 -4.18
C GLY A 263 -13.09 31.38 -4.17
N GLN A 264 -13.61 31.07 -5.37
CA GLN A 264 -14.87 30.36 -5.60
C GLN A 264 -14.69 29.10 -6.46
N LYS A 265 -13.44 28.64 -6.65
CA LYS A 265 -13.11 27.50 -7.50
C LYS A 265 -12.66 26.32 -6.66
N LEU A 266 -12.99 25.12 -7.14
CA LEU A 266 -12.51 23.86 -6.56
C LEU A 266 -11.03 23.69 -6.88
N ILE A 267 -10.26 23.20 -5.91
CA ILE A 267 -8.89 22.73 -6.17
C ILE A 267 -8.95 21.24 -6.46
N ASP A 268 -8.31 20.80 -7.55
CA ASP A 268 -8.13 19.36 -7.80
C ASP A 268 -7.23 18.77 -6.72
N ARG A 269 -7.79 17.87 -5.92
CA ARG A 269 -7.06 17.16 -4.88
C ARG A 269 -6.51 15.90 -5.55
N GLY A 270 -5.20 15.84 -5.77
CA GLY A 270 -4.57 14.56 -6.09
C GLY A 270 -5.02 13.50 -5.08
N ASN A 271 -5.07 12.22 -5.49
CA ASN A 271 -5.59 11.08 -4.69
C ASN A 271 -4.81 10.77 -3.39
N GLN A 272 -4.07 11.72 -2.80
CA GLN A 272 -3.20 11.52 -1.65
C GLN A 272 -3.82 12.18 -0.41
N MET A 273 -4.77 11.48 0.21
CA MET A 273 -5.13 11.70 1.61
C MET A 273 -4.29 10.74 2.45
N THR A 274 -3.59 11.25 3.45
CA THR A 274 -2.90 10.44 4.45
C THR A 274 -3.44 10.81 5.82
N SER A 275 -3.78 9.79 6.61
CA SER A 275 -4.10 9.91 8.02
C SER A 275 -2.95 9.31 8.83
N GLY A 276 -2.63 9.92 9.99
CA GLY A 276 -1.64 9.36 10.90
C GLY A 276 -1.65 10.08 12.25
N GLY A 277 -0.74 9.66 13.12
CA GLY A 277 -0.54 10.26 14.43
C GLY A 277 0.29 11.54 14.36
N LYS A 278 0.81 11.93 15.52
CA LYS A 278 1.57 13.18 15.73
C LYS A 278 2.84 13.27 14.90
N GLU A 279 3.41 12.12 14.52
CA GLU A 279 4.58 11.99 13.66
C GLU A 279 4.42 12.77 12.35
N ILE A 280 3.25 12.72 11.69
CA ILE A 280 3.02 13.39 10.41
C ILE A 280 3.01 14.92 10.57
N LEU A 281 2.34 15.45 11.60
CA LEU A 281 2.30 16.89 11.85
C LEU A 281 3.68 17.45 12.23
N GLN A 282 4.49 16.67 12.95
CA GLN A 282 5.77 17.16 13.46
C GLN A 282 6.91 17.06 12.44
N LEU A 283 6.88 16.09 11.52
CA LEU A 283 7.76 16.12 10.33
C LEU A 283 7.52 17.38 9.49
N TYR A 284 6.28 17.88 9.47
CA TYR A 284 5.93 19.14 8.86
C TYR A 284 6.46 20.35 9.65
N LYS A 285 6.28 20.38 10.98
CA LYS A 285 6.74 21.49 11.85
C LYS A 285 8.26 21.54 12.05
N HIS A 286 8.94 20.39 11.91
CA HIS A 286 10.36 20.22 12.17
C HIS A 286 11.02 19.42 11.03
N PRO A 287 11.15 20.01 9.83
CA PRO A 287 11.74 19.33 8.67
C PRO A 287 13.20 18.88 8.90
N ASP A 288 13.89 19.50 9.84
CA ASP A 288 15.28 19.20 10.22
C ASP A 288 15.41 18.19 11.37
N MET A 289 14.30 17.59 11.83
CA MET A 289 14.31 16.58 12.89
C MET A 289 15.17 15.38 12.49
N GLY A 290 16.08 14.98 13.39
CA GLY A 290 16.96 13.83 13.20
C GLY A 290 16.28 12.49 13.53
N PHE A 291 16.91 11.38 13.11
CA PHE A 291 16.37 10.04 13.30
C PHE A 291 16.19 9.68 14.78
N GLY A 292 17.18 9.94 15.63
CA GLY A 292 17.11 9.61 17.05
C GLY A 292 16.06 10.42 17.80
N GLU A 293 15.88 11.70 17.42
CA GLU A 293 14.82 12.55 17.96
C GLU A 293 13.44 12.04 17.57
N TRP A 294 13.27 11.62 16.30
CA TRP A 294 12.05 11.00 15.81
C TRP A 294 11.72 9.68 16.54
N CYS A 295 12.72 8.82 16.79
CA CYS A 295 12.52 7.57 17.52
C CYS A 295 11.98 7.79 18.95
N ILE A 296 12.57 8.73 19.70
CA ILE A 296 12.13 9.01 21.07
C ILE A 296 10.75 9.66 21.09
N THR A 297 10.52 10.59 20.17
CA THR A 297 9.32 11.45 20.20
C THR A 297 8.07 10.74 19.71
N PHE A 298 8.20 9.76 18.79
CA PHE A 298 7.04 9.14 18.14
C PHE A 298 7.03 7.63 18.16
N MET A 299 8.20 6.99 18.07
CA MET A 299 8.25 5.53 18.12
C MET A 299 8.25 5.02 19.57
N GLU A 300 8.41 5.92 20.55
CA GLU A 300 8.60 5.56 21.95
C GLU A 300 9.75 4.56 22.10
N VAL A 301 10.82 4.79 21.32
CA VAL A 301 11.99 3.92 21.26
C VAL A 301 13.22 4.68 21.75
N ASN A 302 13.80 4.17 22.82
CA ASN A 302 15.14 4.51 23.31
C ASN A 302 16.04 3.25 23.37
N TYR A 303 17.28 3.40 23.84
CA TYR A 303 18.21 2.27 23.98
C TYR A 303 17.69 1.14 24.88
N ASP A 304 16.98 1.48 25.97
CA ASP A 304 16.42 0.50 26.92
C ASP A 304 15.33 -0.35 26.26
N SER A 305 14.40 0.27 25.53
CA SER A 305 13.34 -0.41 24.79
C SER A 305 13.88 -1.32 23.67
N LEU A 306 15.07 -1.01 23.15
CA LEU A 306 15.80 -1.83 22.18
C LEU A 306 16.58 -2.97 22.86
N GLY A 307 16.62 -3.02 24.20
CA GLY A 307 17.40 -3.99 24.98
C GLY A 307 18.90 -3.85 24.73
N THR A 308 19.40 -2.62 24.60
CA THR A 308 20.79 -2.32 24.28
C THR A 308 21.38 -1.24 25.21
N THR A 309 22.55 -0.68 24.89
CA THR A 309 23.12 0.49 25.58
C THR A 309 23.59 1.56 24.57
N PRO A 310 23.75 2.83 24.98
CA PRO A 310 24.30 3.87 24.10
C PRO A 310 25.68 3.52 23.55
N GLU A 311 26.52 2.85 24.34
CA GLU A 311 27.85 2.40 23.91
C GLU A 311 27.75 1.32 22.83
N ALA A 312 26.78 0.42 22.90
CA ALA A 312 26.55 -0.60 21.89
C ALA A 312 26.02 0.00 20.58
N LEU A 313 25.18 1.05 20.66
CA LEU A 313 24.75 1.83 19.49
C LEU A 313 25.96 2.52 18.84
N LYS A 314 26.83 3.13 19.64
CA LYS A 314 28.06 3.78 19.16
C LYS A 314 29.01 2.77 18.52
N LEU A 315 29.19 1.60 19.12
CA LEU A 315 30.02 0.53 18.57
C LEU A 315 29.47 0.00 17.22
N ALA A 316 28.17 0.16 16.96
CA ALA A 316 27.56 -0.28 15.71
C ALA A 316 27.77 0.68 14.53
N THR A 317 28.28 1.90 14.75
CA THR A 317 28.51 2.88 13.68
C THR A 317 29.82 2.65 12.93
N GLU A 318 30.74 1.87 13.51
CA GLU A 318 32.07 1.58 12.97
C GLU A 318 32.34 0.07 12.93
N ASN A 319 33.24 -0.36 12.03
CA ASN A 319 33.59 -1.77 11.92
C ASN A 319 34.79 -2.08 12.81
N HIS A 320 34.57 -2.94 13.81
CA HIS A 320 35.60 -3.36 14.76
C HIS A 320 35.98 -4.85 14.63
N TYR A 321 35.17 -5.64 13.92
CA TYR A 321 35.36 -7.09 13.79
C TYR A 321 36.27 -7.44 12.61
N GLN A 322 37.36 -8.17 12.88
CA GLN A 322 38.22 -8.75 11.85
C GLN A 322 38.06 -10.27 11.81
N PRO A 323 37.41 -10.83 10.78
CA PRO A 323 37.23 -12.27 10.64
C PRO A 323 38.57 -12.99 10.52
N SER A 324 38.63 -14.23 11.02
CA SER A 324 39.80 -15.07 10.81
C SER A 324 39.90 -15.50 9.34
N PRO A 325 41.09 -15.92 8.87
CA PRO A 325 41.25 -16.50 7.53
C PRO A 325 40.30 -17.68 7.28
N GLU A 326 40.02 -18.50 8.29
CA GLU A 326 39.08 -19.62 8.22
C GLU A 326 37.64 -19.14 8.03
N GLU A 327 37.22 -18.10 8.74
CA GLU A 327 35.88 -17.53 8.57
C GLU A 327 35.70 -16.93 7.17
N ILE A 328 36.72 -16.25 6.64
CA ILE A 328 36.71 -15.70 5.28
C ILE A 328 36.62 -16.84 4.25
N ARG A 329 37.39 -17.91 4.45
CA ARG A 329 37.35 -19.09 3.58
C ARG A 329 35.95 -19.73 3.58
N HIS A 330 35.38 -20.00 4.74
CA HIS A 330 34.03 -20.57 4.82
C HIS A 330 32.95 -19.64 4.27
N PHE A 331 33.12 -18.32 4.39
CA PHE A 331 32.25 -17.34 3.75
C PHE A 331 32.25 -17.50 2.22
N HIS A 332 33.43 -17.64 1.61
CA HIS A 332 33.56 -17.85 0.17
C HIS A 332 33.01 -19.21 -0.28
N GLU A 333 33.31 -20.27 0.48
CA GLU A 333 32.79 -21.62 0.20
C GLU A 333 31.26 -21.64 0.23
N THR A 334 30.66 -21.10 1.30
CA THR A 334 29.20 -21.01 1.47
C THR A 334 28.56 -20.15 0.38
N SER A 335 29.20 -19.04 -0.03
CA SER A 335 28.71 -18.22 -1.15
C SER A 335 28.66 -19.01 -2.46
N GLY A 336 29.65 -19.87 -2.70
CA GLY A 336 29.66 -20.80 -3.84
C GLY A 336 28.55 -21.85 -3.76
N GLU A 337 28.33 -22.43 -2.58
CA GLU A 337 27.23 -23.39 -2.36
C GLU A 337 25.85 -22.76 -2.58
N ILE A 338 25.63 -21.51 -2.13
CA ILE A 338 24.40 -20.76 -2.39
C ILE A 338 24.19 -20.56 -3.89
N VAL A 339 25.22 -20.12 -4.62
CA VAL A 339 25.17 -19.96 -6.07
C VAL A 339 24.85 -21.28 -6.76
N GLY A 340 25.54 -22.36 -6.40
CA GLY A 340 25.32 -23.68 -6.98
C GLY A 340 23.89 -24.16 -6.74
N CYS A 341 23.42 -24.08 -5.49
CA CYS A 341 22.07 -24.45 -5.08
C CYS A 341 20.99 -23.67 -5.83
N GLN A 342 21.17 -22.36 -5.99
CA GLN A 342 20.17 -21.51 -6.65
C GLN A 342 20.15 -21.60 -8.18
N LEU A 343 21.12 -22.30 -8.79
CA LEU A 343 21.22 -22.52 -10.24
C LEU A 343 20.77 -23.92 -10.69
N THR A 344 20.49 -24.83 -9.75
CA THR A 344 20.08 -26.22 -10.06
C THR A 344 18.86 -26.28 -10.97
N ASP A 345 17.87 -25.42 -10.73
CA ASP A 345 16.58 -25.44 -11.44
C ASP A 345 16.66 -24.88 -12.87
N ILE A 346 17.77 -24.24 -13.21
CA ILE A 346 17.96 -23.53 -14.48
C ILE A 346 18.91 -24.31 -15.38
N LEU A 347 19.91 -24.96 -14.77
CA LEU A 347 20.86 -25.81 -15.47
C LEU A 347 20.23 -27.17 -15.75
N ASN A 348 19.41 -27.23 -16.82
CA ASN A 348 18.78 -28.47 -17.32
C ASN A 348 19.77 -29.64 -17.54
N ASP A 349 21.04 -29.31 -17.80
CA ASP A 349 22.18 -30.26 -17.76
C ASP A 349 23.23 -29.67 -16.82
N ILE A 350 23.41 -30.31 -15.67
CA ILE A 350 24.31 -29.87 -14.62
C ILE A 350 25.75 -30.19 -15.04
N ASN A 351 26.29 -29.34 -15.92
CA ASN A 351 27.65 -29.42 -16.43
C ASN A 351 28.47 -28.18 -16.03
N PRO A 352 29.66 -28.36 -15.41
CA PRO A 352 30.58 -27.27 -15.06
C PRO A 352 30.94 -26.32 -16.21
N LYS A 353 30.85 -26.80 -17.46
CA LYS A 353 31.09 -26.00 -18.66
C LYS A 353 30.02 -24.92 -18.84
N SER A 354 28.74 -25.26 -18.69
CA SER A 354 27.61 -24.34 -18.82
C SER A 354 27.65 -23.22 -17.78
N TYR A 355 28.02 -23.55 -16.53
CA TYR A 355 28.23 -22.56 -15.47
C TYR A 355 29.29 -21.51 -15.84
N LYS A 356 30.47 -21.95 -16.31
CA LYS A 356 31.59 -21.05 -16.64
C LYS A 356 31.36 -20.22 -17.91
N GLU A 357 30.63 -20.74 -18.89
CA GLU A 357 30.42 -20.06 -20.17
C GLU A 357 29.38 -18.94 -20.10
N PHE A 358 28.38 -19.05 -19.23
CA PHE A 358 27.26 -18.08 -19.18
C PHE A 358 27.02 -17.48 -17.79
N TYR A 359 26.84 -18.30 -16.76
CA TYR A 359 26.32 -17.82 -15.47
C TYR A 359 27.34 -17.02 -14.67
N GLN A 360 28.63 -17.40 -14.70
CA GLN A 360 29.68 -16.69 -13.95
C GLN A 360 29.70 -15.18 -14.27
N GLN A 361 29.63 -14.83 -15.56
CA GLN A 361 29.67 -13.43 -15.98
C GLN A 361 28.49 -12.62 -15.40
N TRP A 362 27.31 -13.21 -15.33
CA TRP A 362 26.11 -12.55 -14.82
C TRP A 362 26.11 -12.46 -13.29
N ILE A 363 26.66 -13.46 -12.60
CA ILE A 363 26.89 -13.40 -11.14
C ILE A 363 27.86 -12.26 -10.80
N GLU A 364 28.97 -12.13 -11.54
CA GLU A 364 29.92 -11.04 -11.35
C GLU A 364 29.27 -9.67 -11.59
N LYS A 365 28.45 -9.53 -12.64
CA LYS A 365 27.66 -8.30 -12.88
C LYS A 365 26.67 -7.99 -11.77
N GLY A 366 26.01 -9.01 -11.20
CA GLY A 366 25.13 -8.83 -10.05
C GLY A 366 25.88 -8.36 -8.81
N TYR A 367 27.07 -8.89 -8.57
CA TYR A 367 27.97 -8.41 -7.52
C TYR A 367 28.38 -6.96 -7.73
N GLU A 368 28.74 -6.58 -8.96
CA GLU A 368 29.08 -5.19 -9.32
C GLU A 368 27.90 -4.24 -9.06
N ALA A 369 26.68 -4.64 -9.41
CA ALA A 369 25.47 -3.88 -9.09
C ALA A 369 25.31 -3.75 -7.56
N ALA A 370 25.48 -4.82 -6.79
CA ALA A 370 25.41 -4.74 -5.33
C ALA A 370 26.44 -3.76 -4.75
N ILE A 371 27.66 -3.67 -5.31
CA ILE A 371 28.65 -2.66 -4.90
C ILE A 371 28.14 -1.24 -5.23
N GLU A 372 27.67 -1.04 -6.46
CA GLU A 372 27.19 0.26 -6.94
C GLU A 372 26.07 0.80 -6.05
N PHE A 373 25.11 -0.06 -5.72
CA PHE A 373 23.96 0.25 -4.86
C PHE A 373 24.24 0.04 -3.37
N LYS A 374 25.52 -0.02 -2.97
CA LYS A 374 25.97 -0.08 -1.56
C LYS A 374 25.29 -1.20 -0.74
N GLY A 375 24.97 -2.32 -1.39
CA GLY A 375 24.35 -3.48 -0.77
C GLY A 375 22.83 -3.39 -0.62
N ASN A 376 22.16 -2.40 -1.22
CA ASN A 376 20.70 -2.40 -1.36
C ASN A 376 20.29 -3.43 -2.42
N TYR A 377 19.58 -4.47 -1.99
CA TYR A 377 19.16 -5.59 -2.85
C TYR A 377 18.13 -5.15 -3.90
N ASP A 378 17.13 -4.37 -3.51
CA ASP A 378 16.01 -4.01 -4.39
C ASP A 378 16.46 -3.05 -5.50
N ASP A 379 17.27 -2.05 -5.15
CA ASP A 379 17.85 -1.12 -6.12
C ASP A 379 18.79 -1.85 -7.10
N ALA A 380 19.64 -2.74 -6.57
CA ALA A 380 20.59 -3.52 -7.37
C ALA A 380 19.87 -4.49 -8.33
N MET A 381 18.81 -5.16 -7.86
CA MET A 381 17.96 -5.99 -8.71
C MET A 381 17.24 -5.17 -9.78
N GLY A 382 16.69 -4.01 -9.41
CA GLY A 382 15.88 -3.17 -10.28
C GLY A 382 16.62 -2.64 -11.51
N CYS A 383 17.96 -2.50 -11.43
CA CYS A 383 18.75 -1.98 -12.54
C CYS A 383 18.93 -2.95 -13.73
N PHE A 384 18.57 -4.23 -13.57
CA PHE A 384 18.82 -5.24 -14.61
C PHE A 384 18.11 -4.92 -15.93
N TYR A 385 16.80 -4.69 -15.88
CA TYR A 385 15.97 -4.52 -17.08
C TYR A 385 16.36 -3.27 -17.88
N GLU A 386 16.72 -2.19 -17.19
CA GLU A 386 17.17 -0.95 -17.82
C GLU A 386 18.50 -1.13 -18.55
N ARG A 387 19.41 -1.95 -18.01
CA ARG A 387 20.77 -2.12 -18.54
C ARG A 387 20.88 -3.24 -19.58
N TYR A 388 20.09 -4.30 -19.42
CA TYR A 388 20.31 -5.56 -20.12
C TYR A 388 19.06 -6.10 -20.83
N GLY A 389 17.89 -5.47 -20.65
CA GLY A 389 16.64 -5.88 -21.29
C GLY A 389 15.91 -7.02 -20.59
N ASN A 390 14.97 -7.66 -21.29
CA ASN A 390 13.98 -8.59 -20.72
C ASN A 390 14.33 -10.08 -20.89
N ASP A 391 15.60 -10.46 -20.74
CA ASP A 391 16.02 -11.86 -20.83
C ASP A 391 16.00 -12.54 -19.44
N SER A 392 15.26 -13.65 -19.32
CA SER A 392 15.02 -14.36 -18.05
C SER A 392 16.20 -15.18 -17.55
N GLU A 393 17.01 -15.77 -18.43
CA GLU A 393 18.13 -16.63 -18.01
C GLU A 393 19.28 -15.83 -17.37
N PRO A 394 19.76 -14.72 -17.95
CA PRO A 394 20.78 -13.91 -17.32
C PRO A 394 20.28 -13.14 -16.11
N TYR A 395 18.98 -12.82 -16.05
CA TYR A 395 18.37 -12.18 -14.90
C TYR A 395 18.55 -13.02 -13.63
N ILE A 396 18.34 -14.34 -13.70
CA ILE A 396 18.42 -15.16 -12.48
C ILE A 396 19.85 -15.28 -11.97
N ALA A 397 20.85 -15.46 -12.84
CA ALA A 397 22.25 -15.46 -12.39
C ALA A 397 22.67 -14.09 -11.85
N PHE A 398 22.20 -13.01 -12.48
CA PHE A 398 22.40 -11.66 -11.99
C PHE A 398 21.82 -11.49 -10.58
N LEU A 399 20.58 -11.92 -10.34
CA LEU A 399 19.97 -11.90 -9.01
C LEU A 399 20.81 -12.65 -7.96
N ARG A 400 21.43 -13.77 -8.34
CA ARG A 400 22.27 -14.55 -7.41
C ARG A 400 23.55 -13.80 -7.08
N GLY A 401 24.13 -13.15 -8.08
CA GLY A 401 25.23 -12.19 -7.91
C GLY A 401 24.87 -11.05 -6.96
N VAL A 402 23.65 -10.50 -7.09
CA VAL A 402 23.15 -9.45 -6.18
C VAL A 402 23.00 -9.98 -4.75
N ASP A 403 22.39 -11.15 -4.54
CA ASP A 403 22.19 -11.75 -3.19
C ASP A 403 23.53 -11.96 -2.45
N ILE A 404 24.49 -12.64 -3.09
CA ILE A 404 25.81 -12.81 -2.47
C ILE A 404 26.54 -11.47 -2.35
N GLY A 405 26.40 -10.58 -3.35
CA GLY A 405 27.08 -9.29 -3.37
C GLY A 405 26.64 -8.37 -2.25
N CYS A 406 25.35 -8.33 -1.93
CA CYS A 406 24.84 -7.64 -0.74
C CYS A 406 25.53 -8.15 0.54
N SER A 407 25.75 -9.47 0.65
CA SER A 407 26.45 -10.05 1.80
C SER A 407 27.92 -9.62 1.85
N TYR A 408 28.62 -9.61 0.70
CA TYR A 408 30.01 -9.12 0.61
C TYR A 408 30.15 -7.63 0.94
N VAL A 409 29.23 -6.78 0.46
CA VAL A 409 29.22 -5.34 0.74
C VAL A 409 29.00 -5.09 2.23
N LYS A 410 27.97 -5.73 2.83
CA LYS A 410 27.69 -5.62 4.28
C LYS A 410 28.85 -6.14 5.13
N ALA A 411 29.49 -7.22 4.70
CA ALA A 411 30.66 -7.75 5.36
C ALA A 411 31.95 -6.94 5.06
N SER A 412 31.93 -5.98 4.12
CA SER A 412 33.14 -5.29 3.66
C SER A 412 34.26 -6.27 3.30
N LEU A 413 33.91 -7.31 2.53
CA LEU A 413 34.80 -8.34 2.02
C LEU A 413 34.84 -8.30 0.49
N LYS A 414 35.89 -8.87 -0.09
CA LYS A 414 36.00 -9.09 -1.54
C LYS A 414 35.78 -10.58 -1.83
N PRO A 415 35.09 -10.92 -2.93
CA PRO A 415 34.90 -12.31 -3.33
C PRO A 415 36.23 -12.91 -3.80
N ASP A 416 36.53 -14.12 -3.34
CA ASP A 416 37.45 -15.02 -4.02
C ASP A 416 36.65 -15.85 -5.02
N TRP A 417 36.56 -15.37 -6.25
CA TRP A 417 35.82 -16.04 -7.32
C TRP A 417 36.35 -17.45 -7.60
N ASN A 418 37.62 -17.76 -7.33
CA ASN A 418 38.13 -19.11 -7.54
C ASN A 418 37.49 -20.09 -6.56
N ILE A 419 37.40 -19.72 -5.28
CA ILE A 419 36.75 -20.54 -4.26
C ILE A 419 35.25 -20.65 -4.54
N ILE A 420 34.58 -19.50 -4.77
CA ILE A 420 33.14 -19.45 -5.06
C ILE A 420 32.80 -20.34 -6.25
N ASN A 421 33.51 -20.20 -7.37
CA ASN A 421 33.27 -20.98 -8.57
C ASN A 421 33.53 -22.47 -8.36
N SER A 422 34.61 -22.81 -7.64
CA SER A 422 34.94 -24.22 -7.36
C SER A 422 33.85 -24.87 -6.49
N CYS A 423 33.39 -24.16 -5.44
CA CYS A 423 32.33 -24.65 -4.57
C CYS A 423 30.96 -24.72 -5.27
N ALA A 424 30.62 -23.77 -6.13
CA ALA A 424 29.40 -23.82 -6.93
C ALA A 424 29.40 -25.04 -7.87
N ILE A 425 30.51 -25.29 -8.57
CA ILE A 425 30.68 -26.46 -9.43
C ILE A 425 30.62 -27.76 -8.63
N ASP A 426 31.30 -27.82 -7.48
CA ASP A 426 31.29 -28.99 -6.61
C ASP A 426 29.88 -29.27 -6.06
N PHE A 427 29.12 -28.22 -5.72
CA PHE A 427 27.73 -28.36 -5.28
C PHE A 427 26.84 -28.92 -6.38
N LEU A 428 26.90 -28.33 -7.58
CA LEU A 428 26.18 -28.78 -8.77
C LEU A 428 26.49 -30.25 -9.09
N ASN A 429 27.76 -30.65 -9.05
CA ASN A 429 28.16 -32.05 -9.25
C ASN A 429 27.57 -33.00 -8.20
N LYS A 430 27.48 -32.57 -6.92
CA LYS A 430 26.88 -33.37 -5.85
C LYS A 430 25.37 -33.49 -5.98
N TYR A 431 24.69 -32.43 -6.42
CA TYR A 431 23.23 -32.41 -6.61
C TYR A 431 22.76 -33.52 -7.57
N ASN A 432 23.53 -33.82 -8.62
CA ASN A 432 23.27 -34.95 -9.52
C ASN A 432 23.24 -36.35 -8.84
N SER A 433 23.68 -36.45 -7.59
CA SER A 433 23.92 -37.73 -6.89
C SER A 433 23.28 -37.83 -5.50
N ALA A 434 22.62 -36.78 -5.03
CA ALA A 434 22.15 -36.63 -3.65
C ALA A 434 20.68 -36.21 -3.59
N ASP A 435 20.09 -36.32 -2.39
CA ASP A 435 18.74 -35.84 -2.10
C ASP A 435 18.70 -34.31 -2.02
N GLU A 436 17.81 -33.69 -2.79
CA GLU A 436 17.68 -32.23 -2.94
C GLU A 436 17.41 -31.53 -1.61
N ASP A 437 16.44 -32.03 -0.84
CA ASP A 437 16.04 -31.48 0.45
C ASP A 437 17.21 -31.49 1.46
N SER A 438 18.00 -32.57 1.44
CA SER A 438 19.20 -32.68 2.29
C SER A 438 20.24 -31.63 1.95
N LEU A 439 20.50 -31.37 0.66
CA LEU A 439 21.52 -30.39 0.25
C LEU A 439 21.07 -28.96 0.54
N TYR A 440 19.81 -28.63 0.28
CA TYR A 440 19.27 -27.31 0.58
C TYR A 440 19.36 -26.99 2.08
N SER A 441 19.01 -27.96 2.94
CA SER A 441 19.09 -27.78 4.40
C SER A 441 20.50 -27.48 4.90
N ILE A 442 21.53 -28.07 4.28
CA ILE A 442 22.94 -27.84 4.59
C ILE A 442 23.33 -26.41 4.20
N VAL A 443 22.94 -25.94 3.02
CA VAL A 443 23.23 -24.57 2.56
C VAL A 443 22.60 -23.52 3.48
N VAL A 444 21.35 -23.75 3.91
CA VAL A 444 20.68 -22.86 4.87
C VAL A 444 21.47 -22.77 6.17
N LYS A 445 21.90 -23.91 6.71
CA LYS A 445 22.71 -23.96 7.93
C LYS A 445 24.06 -23.25 7.76
N HIS A 446 24.77 -23.51 6.66
CA HIS A 446 26.05 -22.84 6.38
C HIS A 446 25.86 -21.32 6.21
N ARG A 447 24.76 -20.88 5.58
CA ARG A 447 24.44 -19.45 5.47
C ARG A 447 24.30 -18.81 6.86
N GLU A 448 23.65 -19.48 7.81
CA GLU A 448 23.54 -18.99 9.18
C GLU A 448 24.90 -18.93 9.89
N GLU A 449 25.68 -20.01 9.79
CA GLU A 449 26.94 -20.17 10.52
C GLU A 449 28.07 -19.28 9.99
N TYR A 450 28.18 -19.13 8.66
CA TYR A 450 29.36 -18.54 8.04
C TYR A 450 29.10 -17.20 7.34
N ILE A 451 27.91 -16.98 6.76
CA ILE A 451 27.57 -15.70 6.12
C ILE A 451 26.96 -14.75 7.14
N ASN A 452 25.80 -15.12 7.71
CA ASN A 452 25.02 -14.26 8.58
C ASN A 452 25.79 -13.84 9.83
N LEU A 453 26.62 -14.74 10.38
CA LEU A 453 27.49 -14.43 11.52
C LEU A 453 28.47 -13.31 11.18
N VAL A 454 29.24 -13.46 10.10
CA VAL A 454 30.26 -12.48 9.67
C VAL A 454 29.62 -11.17 9.25
N VAL A 455 28.53 -11.22 8.48
CA VAL A 455 27.74 -10.05 8.08
C VAL A 455 27.26 -9.29 9.31
N SER A 456 26.60 -9.96 10.26
CA SER A 456 26.03 -9.30 11.43
C SER A 456 27.07 -8.60 12.30
N ARG A 457 28.30 -9.14 12.40
CA ARG A 457 29.38 -8.54 13.19
C ARG A 457 30.05 -7.37 12.47
N ARG A 458 30.18 -7.43 11.14
CA ARG A 458 30.88 -6.39 10.35
C ARG A 458 29.98 -5.29 9.84
N GLU A 459 28.69 -5.53 9.79
CA GLU A 459 27.73 -4.56 9.28
C GLU A 459 27.63 -3.35 10.20
N THR A 460 27.87 -2.17 9.64
CA THR A 460 27.79 -0.89 10.33
C THR A 460 26.45 -0.20 10.05
N LEU A 461 25.95 0.54 11.04
CA LEU A 461 24.77 1.38 10.93
C LEU A 461 25.20 2.83 10.69
N SER A 462 25.74 3.10 9.50
CA SER A 462 26.32 4.40 9.13
C SER A 462 25.33 5.58 9.12
N PHE A 463 24.03 5.29 9.18
CA PHE A 463 22.99 6.30 9.32
C PHE A 463 22.83 6.85 10.74
N LEU A 464 23.34 6.16 11.77
CA LEU A 464 23.29 6.63 13.15
C LEU A 464 24.39 7.68 13.38
N THR A 465 23.99 8.90 13.71
CA THR A 465 24.92 9.97 14.10
C THR A 465 25.11 10.03 15.61
N ASP A 466 26.16 10.69 16.08
CA ASP A 466 26.36 10.97 17.52
C ASP A 466 25.14 11.69 18.13
N LYS A 467 24.50 12.58 17.36
CA LYS A 467 23.27 13.28 17.78
C LYS A 467 22.12 12.29 17.93
N ASP A 468 21.95 11.34 17.00
CA ASP A 468 20.89 10.33 17.11
C ASP A 468 21.07 9.46 18.35
N ILE A 469 22.32 9.08 18.66
CA ILE A 469 22.65 8.29 19.86
C ILE A 469 22.39 9.09 21.14
N GLU A 470 22.75 10.38 21.17
CA GLU A 470 22.46 11.27 22.28
C GLU A 470 20.94 11.37 22.53
N TYR A 471 20.14 11.50 21.47
CA TYR A 471 18.69 11.50 21.59
C TYR A 471 18.15 10.15 22.06
N LEU A 472 18.58 9.04 21.46
CA LEU A 472 18.16 7.68 21.86
C LEU A 472 18.55 7.34 23.30
N SER A 473 19.43 8.11 23.93
CA SER A 473 19.83 8.01 25.35
C SER A 473 18.88 8.73 26.32
N LYS A 474 17.90 9.47 25.80
CA LYS A 474 16.89 10.18 26.62
C LYS A 474 15.77 9.24 27.05
N ASP A 475 15.07 9.63 28.10
CA ASP A 475 13.85 8.94 28.53
C ASP A 475 12.75 9.12 27.48
N ILE A 476 11.97 8.05 27.29
CA ILE A 476 10.76 8.09 26.48
C ILE A 476 9.73 8.93 27.24
N VAL A 477 9.16 9.91 26.55
CA VAL A 477 7.99 10.64 27.04
C VAL A 477 6.80 10.11 26.24
N GLU A 478 6.05 9.19 26.85
CA GLU A 478 4.83 8.63 26.26
C GLU A 478 3.82 9.77 26.03
N ASP A 479 3.27 9.86 24.82
CA ASP A 479 2.21 10.80 24.50
C ASP A 479 0.85 10.09 24.57
N GLU A 480 0.22 10.14 25.74
CA GLU A 480 -1.12 9.57 25.95
C GLU A 480 -2.24 10.39 25.26
N SER A 481 -1.91 11.44 24.50
CA SER A 481 -2.92 12.30 23.89
C SER A 481 -3.69 11.57 22.79
N PRO A 482 -5.04 11.53 22.85
CA PRO A 482 -5.87 10.82 21.88
C PRO A 482 -6.01 11.61 20.57
N ILE A 483 -4.94 12.22 20.04
CA ILE A 483 -5.01 13.15 18.91
C ILE A 483 -4.62 12.44 17.61
N MET A 484 -5.45 12.63 16.59
CA MET A 484 -5.26 12.18 15.21
C MET A 484 -5.12 13.37 14.26
N TYR A 485 -4.42 13.13 13.15
CA TYR A 485 -4.22 14.14 12.10
C TYR A 485 -4.62 13.60 10.73
N CYS A 486 -5.41 14.40 10.00
CA CYS A 486 -5.72 14.17 8.59
C CYS A 486 -5.06 15.25 7.74
N TRP A 487 -4.31 14.82 6.73
CA TRP A 487 -3.52 15.71 5.90
C TRP A 487 -4.03 15.70 4.45
N TYR A 488 -4.23 16.90 3.92
CA TYR A 488 -4.65 17.14 2.54
C TYR A 488 -3.57 17.93 1.82
N LYS A 489 -2.87 17.24 0.91
CA LYS A 489 -1.82 17.85 0.12
C LYS A 489 -2.39 18.76 -0.97
N THR A 490 -1.88 19.98 -1.07
CA THR A 490 -2.12 20.81 -2.26
C THR A 490 -0.89 21.61 -2.62
N ASN A 491 -0.66 21.86 -3.91
CA ASN A 491 0.48 22.65 -4.40
C ASN A 491 0.19 24.16 -4.45
N THR A 492 -0.94 24.61 -3.89
CA THR A 492 -1.41 25.99 -3.98
C THR A 492 -2.10 26.42 -2.70
N ASP A 493 -1.98 27.68 -2.30
CA ASP A 493 -2.71 28.18 -1.15
C ASP A 493 -4.24 28.10 -1.34
N ALA A 494 -4.91 27.35 -0.47
CA ALA A 494 -6.37 27.36 -0.35
C ALA A 494 -6.83 28.49 0.59
N ASP A 495 -7.92 29.17 0.23
CA ASP A 495 -8.51 30.24 1.03
C ASP A 495 -9.55 29.71 2.03
N ALA A 496 -10.12 28.52 1.75
CA ALA A 496 -11.09 27.87 2.61
C ALA A 496 -11.18 26.37 2.33
N MET A 497 -11.73 25.66 3.31
CA MET A 497 -12.10 24.26 3.21
C MET A 497 -13.56 24.10 3.56
N TYR A 498 -14.22 23.16 2.90
CA TYR A 498 -15.52 22.67 3.33
C TYR A 498 -15.41 21.24 3.83
N ILE A 499 -16.10 20.97 4.93
CA ILE A 499 -16.31 19.62 5.45
C ILE A 499 -17.77 19.27 5.24
N TYR A 500 -18.01 18.14 4.58
CA TYR A 500 -19.31 17.59 4.24
C TYR A 500 -19.54 16.31 5.01
N LYS A 501 -20.74 16.13 5.54
CA LYS A 501 -21.20 14.84 6.07
C LYS A 501 -22.60 14.54 5.53
N PRO A 502 -22.93 13.27 5.22
CA PRO A 502 -24.30 12.91 4.88
C PRO A 502 -25.25 13.38 5.98
N ASP A 503 -26.35 14.03 5.61
CA ASP A 503 -27.40 14.32 6.58
C ASP A 503 -28.17 13.03 6.83
N GLU A 504 -27.91 12.37 7.96
CA GLU A 504 -28.58 11.13 8.38
C GLU A 504 -30.10 11.29 8.54
N THR A 505 -30.61 12.53 8.62
CA THR A 505 -32.06 12.79 8.59
C THR A 505 -32.64 12.81 7.17
N THR A 506 -31.79 12.74 6.14
CA THR A 506 -32.23 12.58 4.76
C THR A 506 -32.99 11.27 4.65
N SER A 507 -34.24 11.35 4.22
CA SER A 507 -35.05 10.17 4.05
C SER A 507 -34.50 9.29 2.93
N ASP A 508 -34.06 8.08 3.27
CA ASP A 508 -33.86 6.98 2.32
C ASP A 508 -35.20 6.30 1.95
N LYS A 509 -36.33 6.94 2.24
CA LYS A 509 -37.62 6.47 1.78
C LYS A 509 -37.70 6.66 0.26
N PRO A 510 -37.95 5.59 -0.52
CA PRO A 510 -38.10 5.71 -1.96
C PRO A 510 -39.24 6.67 -2.31
N LEU A 511 -39.05 7.47 -3.34
CA LEU A 511 -40.11 8.23 -4.01
C LEU A 511 -40.99 7.31 -4.85
N ILE A 512 -40.41 6.24 -5.40
CA ILE A 512 -41.06 5.13 -6.09
C ILE A 512 -40.16 3.89 -5.97
N LYS A 513 -40.77 2.71 -5.81
CA LYS A 513 -40.10 1.40 -5.85
C LYS A 513 -40.80 0.52 -6.86
N VAL A 514 -40.03 -0.08 -7.76
CA VAL A 514 -40.56 -0.88 -8.87
C VAL A 514 -39.74 -2.16 -9.01
N ARG A 515 -40.40 -3.30 -9.26
CA ARG A 515 -39.75 -4.57 -9.60
C ARG A 515 -39.94 -4.88 -11.07
N TYR A 516 -38.85 -5.23 -11.74
CA TYR A 516 -38.84 -5.63 -13.13
C TYR A 516 -38.38 -7.08 -13.23
N HIS A 517 -39.12 -7.88 -13.98
CA HIS A 517 -38.75 -9.25 -14.30
C HIS A 517 -37.97 -9.28 -15.60
N LEU A 518 -36.91 -10.10 -15.65
CA LEU A 518 -36.11 -10.28 -16.86
C LEU A 518 -36.99 -10.93 -17.95
N GLY A 519 -37.12 -10.26 -19.10
CA GLY A 519 -38.01 -10.72 -20.17
C GLY A 519 -39.51 -10.55 -19.88
N GLY A 520 -39.88 -9.81 -18.83
CA GLY A 520 -41.27 -9.50 -18.49
C GLY A 520 -41.78 -8.24 -19.18
N ASP A 521 -43.07 -8.24 -19.56
CA ASP A 521 -43.68 -7.13 -20.30
C ASP A 521 -44.08 -5.93 -19.42
N LYS A 522 -44.38 -6.14 -18.14
CA LYS A 522 -44.85 -5.10 -17.22
C LYS A 522 -44.14 -5.13 -15.87
N PRO A 523 -43.67 -3.98 -15.36
CA PRO A 523 -43.16 -3.87 -14.02
C PRO A 523 -44.25 -3.96 -12.94
N GLU A 524 -43.85 -4.40 -11.75
CA GLU A 524 -44.65 -4.40 -10.52
C GLU A 524 -44.30 -3.16 -9.68
N ILE A 525 -45.28 -2.27 -9.44
CA ILE A 525 -45.09 -1.10 -8.58
C ILE A 525 -45.24 -1.55 -7.12
N ILE A 526 -44.18 -1.39 -6.33
CA ILE A 526 -44.15 -1.74 -4.90
C ILE A 526 -44.44 -0.51 -4.02
N TYR A 527 -44.07 0.70 -4.48
CA TYR A 527 -44.31 1.96 -3.75
C TYR A 527 -44.33 3.15 -4.72
N PRO A 528 -45.07 4.24 -4.44
CA PRO A 528 -46.18 4.31 -3.50
C PRO A 528 -47.37 3.59 -4.13
N GLU A 529 -48.02 2.69 -3.37
CA GLU A 529 -49.29 2.10 -3.78
C GLU A 529 -50.36 3.19 -4.01
#